data_AF-A0A2Z3JM62-F1
#
_entry.id   AF-A0A2Z3JM62-F1
#
_cell.length_a   1.000
_cell.length_b   1.000
_cell.length_c   1.000
_cell.angle_alpha   90.00
_cell.angle_beta   90.00
_cell.angle_gamma   90.00
#
_symmetry.space_group_name_H-M   'P 1'
#
loop_
_entity.id
_entity.type
_entity.pdbx_description
1 polymer ?
#
loop_
_entity_poly.entity_id
_entity_poly.type
_entity_poly.pdbx_seq_one_letter_code
_entity_poly.pdbx_strand_id
1 'polypeptide(L)'
;MGIKRWFTLFGACTLIGALGFLHFTWTGPLHYTATSWILWLNNFTEPEVLPLWVVGAVVMALALIGALTAMTMLNRSVLRSVGTDPGEAVNVIYARNTLARGPRIVALGGGTGLSNVLSGLKAHSSNLTAVVTVADDGGSSGRLREALDMIAPGDLTDCYAALSDSPVLARLLLHRFARGEGLAGHTFGNLLLATLSEEQGGLGDAMQDIHEVLNVAGAVYPATPQAVTLIARLRNGEEVRGESHLAQVGGVGAGKIGIEEVRLDPPDPPALSAVTDAIAHSELIVLGPGSLFTSILPALLVPDIQAAIRASAAPLVYVASIMTEPGETDDLTMDDHVQMIDRHLGRVPDVVLVNSEAVPSFVQDRYRAAGATLIAPHSRHAAFKLRLRHAPMLLAGQAHHDPHKLAAALVELLAPVGRGRRGAQAQITRIR
;
A
#
# COMPACT_ATOMS: atom_id res chain seq x y z
N MET A 1 18.21 -15.47 -11.66
CA MET A 1 19.30 -15.82 -12.61
C MET A 1 20.59 -14.99 -12.45
N GLY A 2 20.66 -13.91 -11.66
CA GLY A 2 21.85 -13.04 -11.57
C GLY A 2 23.04 -13.58 -10.75
N ILE A 3 22.78 -14.34 -9.68
CA ILE A 3 23.82 -14.76 -8.72
C ILE A 3 24.86 -15.71 -9.36
N LYS A 4 24.46 -16.56 -10.30
CA LYS A 4 25.37 -17.52 -10.97
C LYS A 4 26.49 -16.82 -11.75
N ARG A 5 26.21 -15.68 -12.38
CA ARG A 5 27.20 -14.90 -13.16
C ARG A 5 28.27 -14.29 -12.26
N TRP A 6 27.89 -13.84 -11.07
CA TRP A 6 28.82 -13.29 -10.10
C TRP A 6 29.70 -14.37 -9.49
N PHE A 7 29.17 -15.57 -9.23
CA PHE A 7 30.01 -16.70 -8.81
C PHE A 7 31.01 -17.13 -9.88
N THR A 8 30.60 -17.16 -11.16
CA THR A 8 31.53 -17.46 -12.25
C THR A 8 32.60 -16.39 -12.41
N LEU A 9 32.24 -15.10 -12.28
CA LEU A 9 33.20 -13.99 -12.33
C LEU A 9 34.16 -14.04 -11.15
N PHE A 10 33.65 -14.25 -9.93
CA PHE A 10 34.46 -14.41 -8.73
C PHE A 10 35.47 -15.56 -8.90
N GLY A 11 35.00 -16.74 -9.34
CA GLY A 11 35.88 -17.88 -9.60
C GLY A 11 36.97 -17.58 -10.64
N ALA A 12 36.62 -16.90 -11.73
CA ALA A 12 37.58 -16.50 -12.76
C ALA A 12 38.62 -15.50 -12.22
N CYS A 13 38.19 -14.47 -11.49
CA CYS A 13 39.07 -13.48 -10.90
C CYS A 13 40.00 -14.09 -9.83
N THR A 14 39.49 -14.99 -9.00
CA THR A 14 40.30 -15.72 -8.00
C THR A 14 41.35 -16.59 -8.68
N LEU A 15 41.01 -17.29 -9.78
CA LEU A 15 41.97 -18.10 -10.53
C LEU A 15 43.08 -17.23 -11.15
N ILE A 16 42.70 -16.13 -11.79
CA ILE A 16 43.67 -15.18 -12.38
C ILE A 16 44.57 -14.60 -11.29
N GLY A 17 44.00 -14.20 -10.15
CA GLY A 17 44.74 -13.70 -9.01
C GLY A 17 45.71 -14.73 -8.43
N ALA A 18 45.29 -15.99 -8.30
CA ALA A 18 46.15 -17.07 -7.83
C ALA A 18 47.31 -17.34 -8.80
N LEU A 19 47.06 -17.35 -10.11
CA LEU A 19 48.11 -17.52 -11.13
C LEU A 19 49.08 -16.33 -11.13
N GLY A 20 48.58 -15.10 -10.99
CA GLY A 20 49.40 -13.90 -10.88
C GLY A 20 50.26 -13.90 -9.62
N PHE A 21 49.70 -14.32 -8.48
CA PHE A 21 50.42 -14.46 -7.22
C PHE A 21 51.50 -15.54 -7.31
N LEU A 22 51.19 -16.69 -7.94
CA LEU A 22 52.16 -17.76 -8.17
C LEU A 22 53.31 -17.28 -9.05
N HIS A 23 53.01 -16.58 -10.15
CA HIS A 23 54.06 -16.02 -11.01
C HIS A 23 54.92 -15.00 -10.25
N PHE A 24 54.30 -14.06 -9.53
CA PHE A 24 55.00 -13.04 -8.75
C PHE A 24 55.89 -13.62 -7.65
N THR A 25 55.43 -14.66 -6.96
CA THR A 25 56.22 -15.35 -5.93
C THR A 25 57.31 -16.23 -6.53
N TRP A 26 57.12 -16.79 -7.73
CA TRP A 26 58.13 -17.62 -8.39
C TRP A 26 59.24 -16.81 -9.04
N THR A 27 58.94 -15.70 -9.72
CA THR A 27 59.92 -14.92 -10.49
C THR A 27 60.23 -13.54 -9.90
N GLY A 28 59.54 -13.14 -8.84
CA GLY A 28 59.65 -11.82 -8.25
C GLY A 28 60.50 -11.76 -6.97
N PRO A 29 60.54 -10.58 -6.32
CA PRO A 29 61.40 -10.33 -5.16
C PRO A 29 61.01 -11.15 -3.91
N LEU A 30 59.81 -11.72 -3.87
CA LEU A 30 59.35 -12.60 -2.79
C LEU A 30 59.78 -14.06 -2.95
N HIS A 31 60.53 -14.42 -4.00
CA HIS A 31 60.96 -15.79 -4.27
C HIS A 31 61.66 -16.46 -3.07
N TYR A 32 62.62 -15.76 -2.47
CA TYR A 32 63.34 -16.29 -1.31
C TYR A 32 62.41 -16.50 -0.11
N THR A 33 61.53 -15.55 0.18
CA THR A 33 60.56 -15.67 1.29
C THR A 33 59.57 -16.81 1.09
N ALA A 34 59.03 -16.96 -0.13
CA ALA A 34 58.10 -18.04 -0.46
C ALA A 34 58.79 -19.41 -0.35
N THR A 35 60.03 -19.52 -0.83
CA THR A 35 60.84 -20.74 -0.73
C THR A 35 61.12 -21.10 0.73
N SER A 36 61.46 -20.13 1.58
CA SER A 36 61.64 -20.36 3.03
C SER A 36 60.38 -20.89 3.70
N TRP A 37 59.20 -20.38 3.34
CA TRP A 37 57.93 -20.87 3.90
C TRP A 37 57.59 -22.29 3.44
N ILE A 38 57.86 -22.62 2.17
CA ILE A 38 57.69 -23.97 1.64
C ILE A 38 58.62 -24.95 2.37
N LEU A 39 59.90 -24.59 2.55
CA LEU A 39 60.85 -25.42 3.28
C LEU A 39 60.48 -25.60 4.75
N TRP A 40 59.99 -24.54 5.40
CA TRP A 40 59.46 -24.61 6.75
C TRP A 40 58.26 -25.54 6.85
N LEU A 41 57.32 -25.49 5.90
CA LEU A 41 56.17 -26.38 5.85
C LEU A 41 56.61 -27.84 5.64
N ASN A 42 57.58 -28.08 4.77
CA ASN A 42 58.12 -29.41 4.49
C ASN A 42 58.79 -30.04 5.73
N ASN A 43 59.26 -29.24 6.69
CA ASN A 43 59.87 -29.74 7.92
C ASN A 43 58.89 -30.49 8.84
N PHE A 44 57.58 -30.34 8.61
CA PHE A 44 56.55 -31.08 9.34
C PHE A 44 56.15 -32.40 8.67
N THR A 45 56.82 -32.77 7.59
CA THR A 45 56.41 -33.88 6.74
C THR A 45 57.60 -34.74 6.32
N GLU A 46 57.46 -36.05 6.45
CA GLU A 46 58.44 -37.00 5.93
C GLU A 46 58.05 -37.39 4.49
N PRO A 47 58.86 -37.06 3.47
CA PRO A 47 58.52 -37.32 2.07
C PRO A 47 58.32 -38.81 1.74
N GLU A 48 58.88 -39.70 2.55
CA GLU A 48 58.74 -41.16 2.42
C GLU A 48 57.35 -41.66 2.82
N VAL A 49 56.65 -40.93 3.70
CA VAL A 49 55.33 -41.29 4.22
C VAL A 49 54.21 -40.49 3.52
N LEU A 50 54.48 -39.22 3.21
CA LEU A 50 53.49 -38.32 2.59
C LEU A 50 54.15 -37.48 1.49
N PRO A 51 53.79 -37.69 0.20
CA PRO A 51 54.34 -36.89 -0.89
C PRO A 51 54.05 -35.40 -0.71
N LEU A 52 55.04 -34.54 -0.96
CA LEU A 52 54.93 -33.09 -0.75
C LEU A 52 53.75 -32.43 -1.49
N TRP A 53 53.35 -32.96 -2.65
CA TRP A 53 52.19 -32.45 -3.38
C TRP A 53 50.86 -32.71 -2.65
N VAL A 54 50.77 -33.77 -1.85
CA VAL A 54 49.60 -34.07 -1.00
C VAL A 54 49.48 -33.04 0.12
N VAL A 55 50.61 -32.67 0.73
CA VAL A 55 50.69 -31.63 1.77
C VAL A 55 50.18 -30.30 1.22
N GLY A 56 50.67 -29.90 0.03
CA GLY A 56 50.20 -28.70 -0.66
C GLY A 56 48.72 -28.75 -0.99
N ALA A 57 48.20 -29.90 -1.44
CA ALA A 57 46.77 -30.08 -1.71
C ALA A 57 45.91 -29.94 -0.44
N VAL A 58 46.36 -30.47 0.69
CA VAL A 58 45.67 -30.34 1.98
C VAL A 58 45.66 -28.88 2.47
N VAL A 59 46.79 -28.19 2.42
CA VAL A 59 46.87 -26.77 2.78
C VAL A 59 45.95 -25.91 1.89
N MET A 60 45.94 -26.18 0.59
CA MET A 60 45.06 -25.51 -0.36
C MET A 60 43.58 -25.80 -0.06
N ALA A 61 43.22 -27.04 0.25
CA ALA A 61 41.86 -27.41 0.63
C ALA A 61 41.41 -26.72 1.93
N LEU A 62 42.27 -26.69 2.95
CA LEU A 62 42.01 -26.00 4.22
C LEU A 62 41.86 -24.48 4.01
N ALA A 63 42.72 -23.87 3.19
CA ALA A 63 42.63 -22.46 2.84
C ALA A 63 41.34 -22.15 2.06
N LEU A 64 40.94 -23.01 1.13
CA LEU A 64 39.68 -22.86 0.39
C LEU A 64 38.46 -22.99 1.32
N ILE A 65 38.45 -23.99 2.21
CA ILE A 65 37.41 -24.17 3.21
C ILE A 65 37.34 -22.93 4.13
N GLY A 66 38.49 -22.46 4.63
CA GLY A 66 38.62 -21.26 5.45
C GLY A 66 38.13 -19.99 4.75
N ALA A 67 38.43 -19.83 3.46
CA ALA A 67 37.96 -18.69 2.67
C ALA A 67 36.44 -18.76 2.43
N LEU A 68 35.89 -19.95 2.14
CA LEU A 68 34.45 -20.14 1.98
C LEU A 68 33.70 -19.93 3.30
N THR A 69 34.24 -20.41 4.42
CA THR A 69 33.64 -20.16 5.75
C THR A 69 33.74 -18.69 6.12
N ALA A 70 34.87 -18.03 5.90
CA ALA A 70 35.01 -16.58 6.12
C ALA A 70 34.02 -15.78 5.27
N MET A 71 33.89 -16.10 3.97
CA MET A 71 32.94 -15.43 3.07
C MET A 71 31.49 -15.63 3.51
N THR A 72 31.12 -16.85 3.93
CA THR A 72 29.77 -17.12 4.44
C THR A 72 29.51 -16.43 5.78
N MET A 73 30.50 -16.37 6.68
CA MET A 73 30.40 -15.63 7.93
C MET A 73 30.31 -14.12 7.72
N LEU A 74 31.07 -13.55 6.77
CA LEU A 74 30.99 -12.13 6.42
C LEU A 74 29.61 -11.77 5.86
N ASN A 75 29.10 -12.57 4.91
CA ASN A 75 27.74 -12.39 4.40
C ASN A 75 26.70 -12.49 5.51
N ARG A 76 26.83 -13.46 6.42
CA ARG A 76 25.93 -13.59 7.58
C ARG A 76 26.03 -12.40 8.53
N SER A 77 27.24 -11.87 8.75
CA SER A 77 27.47 -10.71 9.62
C SER A 77 26.79 -9.46 9.06
N VAL A 78 26.96 -9.20 7.77
CA VAL A 78 26.34 -8.06 7.08
C VAL A 78 24.80 -8.19 7.05
N LEU A 79 24.28 -9.40 6.85
CA LEU A 79 22.82 -9.63 6.86
C LEU A 79 22.22 -9.48 8.27
N ARG A 80 22.94 -9.91 9.31
CA ARG A 80 22.53 -9.70 10.71
C ARG A 80 22.48 -8.23 11.10
N SER A 81 23.37 -7.38 10.58
CA SER A 81 23.28 -5.93 10.83
C SER A 81 22.05 -5.27 10.20
N VAL A 82 21.39 -5.93 9.25
CA VAL A 82 20.12 -5.49 8.65
C VAL A 82 18.92 -6.16 9.35
N GLY A 83 19.15 -6.92 10.43
CA GLY A 83 18.08 -7.47 11.29
C GLY A 83 17.30 -8.65 10.71
N THR A 84 17.78 -9.28 9.64
CA THR A 84 17.10 -10.41 8.98
C THR A 84 17.97 -11.67 9.02
N ASP A 85 17.37 -12.83 9.33
CA ASP A 85 18.05 -14.12 9.15
C ASP A 85 18.42 -14.26 7.66
N PRO A 86 19.64 -14.71 7.28
CA PRO A 86 20.03 -14.89 5.88
C PRO A 86 19.02 -15.63 4.99
N GLY A 87 18.28 -16.61 5.53
CA GLY A 87 17.22 -17.29 4.78
C GLY A 87 15.98 -16.42 4.56
N GLU A 88 15.68 -15.57 5.53
CA GLU A 88 14.57 -14.61 5.51
C GLU A 88 14.90 -13.40 4.63
N ALA A 89 16.14 -12.91 4.64
CA ALA A 89 16.61 -11.81 3.81
C ALA A 89 16.42 -12.10 2.30
N VAL A 90 16.71 -13.34 1.86
CA VAL A 90 16.47 -13.74 0.46
C VAL A 90 14.99 -13.72 0.13
N ASN A 91 14.12 -14.19 1.03
CA ASN A 91 12.68 -14.17 0.85
C ASN A 91 12.13 -12.73 0.83
N VAL A 92 12.63 -11.85 1.70
CA VAL A 92 12.28 -10.42 1.75
C VAL A 92 12.69 -9.73 0.45
N ILE A 93 13.91 -9.97 -0.04
CA ILE A 93 14.39 -9.40 -1.32
C ILE A 93 13.58 -9.96 -2.50
N TYR A 94 13.23 -11.24 -2.49
CA TYR A 94 12.42 -11.85 -3.54
C TYR A 94 10.98 -11.30 -3.53
N ALA A 95 10.37 -11.20 -2.34
CA ALA A 95 9.05 -10.60 -2.15
C ALA A 95 9.05 -9.15 -2.64
N ARG A 96 10.01 -8.33 -2.20
CA ARG A 96 10.15 -6.93 -2.63
C ARG A 96 10.30 -6.80 -4.14
N ASN A 97 11.14 -7.61 -4.77
CA ASN A 97 11.29 -7.61 -6.24
C ASN A 97 10.04 -8.07 -6.98
N THR A 98 9.26 -8.99 -6.39
CA THR A 98 8.00 -9.47 -6.96
C THR A 98 6.93 -8.39 -6.84
N LEU A 99 6.79 -7.76 -5.68
CA LEU A 99 5.87 -6.64 -5.42
C LEU A 99 6.19 -5.41 -6.28
N ALA A 100 7.48 -5.13 -6.51
CA ALA A 100 7.93 -4.05 -7.40
C ALA A 100 7.52 -4.27 -8.87
N ARG A 101 7.23 -5.51 -9.26
CA ARG A 101 6.67 -5.87 -10.58
C ARG A 101 5.16 -6.08 -10.52
N GLY A 102 4.54 -5.82 -9.38
CA GLY A 102 3.10 -5.87 -9.21
C GLY A 102 2.40 -4.76 -10.01
N PRO A 103 1.09 -4.86 -10.20
CA PRO A 103 0.33 -3.90 -10.99
C PRO A 103 0.32 -2.51 -10.36
N ARG A 104 0.26 -1.47 -11.19
CA ARG A 104 0.07 -0.08 -10.74
C ARG A 104 -1.39 0.16 -10.41
N ILE A 105 -1.72 0.32 -9.12
CA ILE A 105 -3.10 0.48 -8.66
C ILE A 105 -3.24 1.84 -7.99
N VAL A 106 -4.20 2.65 -8.46
CA VAL A 106 -4.61 3.89 -7.81
C VAL A 106 -5.91 3.63 -7.05
N ALA A 107 -5.93 3.92 -5.75
CA ALA A 107 -7.13 3.83 -4.92
C ALA A 107 -7.51 5.21 -4.39
N LEU A 108 -8.77 5.61 -4.60
CA LEU A 108 -9.29 6.92 -4.22
C LEU A 108 -10.38 6.78 -3.15
N GLY A 109 -10.35 7.65 -2.15
CA GLY A 109 -11.38 7.70 -1.11
C GLY A 109 -10.89 8.35 0.17
N GLY A 110 -11.34 7.80 1.30
CA GLY A 110 -11.03 8.29 2.64
C GLY A 110 -11.27 7.23 3.71
N GLY A 111 -10.97 7.62 4.94
CA GLY A 111 -11.21 6.88 6.17
C GLY A 111 -10.71 5.44 6.19
N THR A 112 -11.41 4.64 6.99
CA THR A 112 -11.06 3.23 7.27
C THR A 112 -11.27 2.29 6.08
N GLY A 113 -12.13 2.67 5.12
CA GLY A 113 -12.41 1.85 3.94
C GLY A 113 -11.22 1.81 2.97
N LEU A 114 -10.62 2.97 2.69
CA LEU A 114 -9.44 3.06 1.84
C LEU A 114 -8.23 2.37 2.49
N SER A 115 -7.97 2.63 3.78
CA SER A 115 -6.86 2.00 4.50
C SER A 115 -6.99 0.47 4.58
N ASN A 116 -8.22 -0.06 4.64
CA ASN A 116 -8.49 -1.50 4.56
C ASN A 116 -8.13 -2.09 3.18
N VAL A 117 -8.48 -1.41 2.09
CA VAL A 117 -8.07 -1.82 0.72
C VAL A 117 -6.55 -1.85 0.60
N LEU A 118 -5.88 -0.78 1.03
CA LEU A 118 -4.42 -0.67 0.96
C LEU A 118 -3.71 -1.75 1.77
N SER A 119 -4.22 -2.06 2.97
CA SER A 119 -3.68 -3.10 3.84
C SER A 119 -3.71 -4.49 3.20
N GLY A 120 -4.72 -4.77 2.37
CA GLY A 120 -4.79 -6.00 1.58
C GLY A 120 -3.91 -5.94 0.33
N LEU A 121 -3.99 -4.86 -0.44
CA LEU A 121 -3.29 -4.72 -1.73
C LEU A 121 -1.77 -4.69 -1.60
N LYS A 122 -1.21 -4.23 -0.48
CA LYS A 122 0.26 -4.19 -0.28
C LYS A 122 0.91 -5.57 -0.33
N ALA A 123 0.13 -6.64 -0.10
CA ALA A 123 0.60 -8.02 -0.25
C ALA A 123 0.72 -8.45 -1.74
N HIS A 124 0.20 -7.65 -2.67
CA HIS A 124 0.13 -7.97 -4.11
C HIS A 124 0.93 -7.01 -4.98
N SER A 125 1.15 -5.77 -4.54
CA SER A 125 1.93 -4.77 -5.28
C SER A 125 2.56 -3.76 -4.33
N SER A 126 3.76 -3.28 -4.66
CA SER A 126 4.33 -2.07 -4.05
C SER A 126 4.10 -0.82 -4.89
N ASN A 127 3.42 -0.95 -6.04
CA ASN A 127 3.11 0.14 -6.96
C ASN A 127 1.69 0.66 -6.67
N LEU A 128 1.42 0.99 -5.41
CA LEU A 128 0.14 1.48 -4.93
C LEU A 128 0.20 3.00 -4.79
N THR A 129 -0.85 3.68 -5.24
CA THR A 129 -1.04 5.11 -4.99
C THR A 129 -2.40 5.32 -4.34
N ALA A 130 -2.40 5.82 -3.11
CA ALA A 130 -3.61 6.23 -2.42
C ALA A 130 -3.84 7.73 -2.65
N VAL A 131 -5.03 8.11 -3.11
CA VAL A 131 -5.45 9.50 -3.28
C VAL A 131 -6.57 9.78 -2.29
N VAL A 132 -6.27 10.62 -1.31
CA VAL A 132 -7.05 10.73 -0.08
C VAL A 132 -7.83 12.04 -0.06
N THR A 133 -9.11 12.00 0.27
CA THR A 133 -9.88 13.22 0.55
C THR A 133 -9.25 14.02 1.69
N VAL A 134 -9.35 15.34 1.61
CA VAL A 134 -8.85 16.26 2.64
C VAL A 134 -9.93 17.22 3.14
N ALA A 135 -11.19 16.88 2.86
CA ALA A 135 -12.34 17.70 3.22
C ALA A 135 -12.81 17.52 4.67
N ASP A 136 -12.26 16.53 5.39
CA ASP A 136 -12.56 16.26 6.80
C ASP A 136 -12.28 17.50 7.67
N ASP A 137 -13.22 17.76 8.57
CA ASP A 137 -13.20 18.85 9.56
C ASP A 137 -13.48 18.34 10.99
N GLY A 138 -13.48 17.02 11.20
CA GLY A 138 -13.81 16.37 12.45
C GLY A 138 -12.63 16.06 13.36
N GLY A 139 -12.92 15.94 14.67
CA GLY A 139 -12.02 15.35 15.65
C GLY A 139 -10.63 15.98 15.74
N SER A 140 -9.59 15.15 15.70
CA SER A 140 -8.17 15.58 15.77
C SER A 140 -7.73 16.30 14.49
N SER A 141 -8.21 15.84 13.34
CA SER A 141 -7.86 16.40 12.02
C SER A 141 -8.40 17.81 11.89
N GLY A 142 -9.68 18.02 12.20
CA GLY A 142 -10.32 19.33 12.19
C GLY A 142 -9.64 20.35 13.09
N ARG A 143 -9.29 19.97 14.32
CA ARG A 143 -8.57 20.88 15.24
C ARG A 143 -7.20 21.32 14.70
N LEU A 144 -6.43 20.42 14.10
CA LEU A 144 -5.13 20.78 13.52
C LEU A 144 -5.29 21.64 12.28
N ARG A 145 -6.26 21.30 11.43
CA ARG A 145 -6.62 22.07 10.25
C ARG A 145 -6.98 23.52 10.60
N GLU A 146 -7.83 23.72 11.60
CA GLU A 146 -8.22 25.07 12.05
C GLU A 146 -7.05 25.81 12.73
N ALA A 147 -6.26 25.12 13.56
CA ALA A 147 -5.19 25.76 14.32
C ALA A 147 -3.96 26.13 13.47
N LEU A 148 -3.70 25.39 12.39
CA LEU A 148 -2.48 25.52 11.58
C LEU A 148 -2.74 25.91 10.12
N ASP A 149 -4.00 26.19 9.76
CA ASP A 149 -4.42 26.49 8.38
C ASP A 149 -3.90 25.44 7.36
N MET A 150 -4.06 24.16 7.72
CA MET A 150 -3.55 23.02 6.95
C MET A 150 -4.66 22.08 6.48
N ILE A 151 -4.37 21.23 5.50
CA ILE A 151 -5.30 20.15 5.10
C ILE A 151 -5.45 19.10 6.20
N ALA A 152 -6.59 18.39 6.24
CA ALA A 152 -6.85 17.38 7.25
C ALA A 152 -5.87 16.19 7.13
N PRO A 153 -5.05 15.86 8.16
CA PRO A 153 -4.02 14.82 8.06
C PRO A 153 -4.49 13.41 8.46
N GLY A 154 -5.74 13.25 8.93
CA GLY A 154 -6.24 12.00 9.52
C GLY A 154 -6.22 10.82 8.56
N ASP A 155 -6.95 10.93 7.45
CA ASP A 155 -7.06 9.84 6.48
C ASP A 155 -5.72 9.52 5.79
N LEU A 156 -4.85 10.53 5.64
CA LEU A 156 -3.48 10.33 5.18
C LEU A 156 -2.71 9.44 6.16
N THR A 157 -2.82 9.72 7.46
CA THR A 157 -2.19 8.94 8.53
C THR A 157 -2.66 7.49 8.50
N ASP A 158 -3.95 7.25 8.33
CA ASP A 158 -4.52 5.90 8.25
C ASP A 158 -3.99 5.15 7.01
N CYS A 159 -3.86 5.82 5.86
CA CYS A 159 -3.28 5.24 4.66
C CYS A 159 -1.79 4.91 4.80
N TYR A 160 -1.01 5.80 5.43
CA TYR A 160 0.41 5.52 5.72
C TYR A 160 0.56 4.35 6.69
N ALA A 161 -0.27 4.27 7.73
CA ALA A 161 -0.25 3.15 8.66
C ALA A 161 -0.60 1.82 7.95
N ALA A 162 -1.59 1.84 7.05
CA ALA A 162 -1.97 0.68 6.23
C ALA A 162 -0.83 0.20 5.32
N LEU A 163 -0.12 1.12 4.66
CA LEU A 163 0.97 0.81 3.73
C LEU A 163 2.32 0.55 4.43
N SER A 164 2.45 0.79 5.72
CA SER A 164 3.68 0.53 6.46
C SER A 164 4.01 -0.97 6.50
N ASP A 165 5.26 -1.30 6.17
CA ASP A 165 5.85 -2.63 6.36
C ASP A 165 6.29 -2.86 7.81
N SER A 166 6.46 -1.80 8.59
CA SER A 166 6.83 -1.86 10.00
C SER A 166 5.57 -1.83 10.88
N PRO A 167 5.27 -2.91 11.63
CA PRO A 167 4.16 -2.91 12.59
C PRO A 167 4.38 -1.90 13.72
N VAL A 168 5.63 -1.56 14.04
CA VAL A 168 5.96 -0.54 15.05
C VAL A 168 5.56 0.83 14.52
N LEU A 169 5.97 1.18 13.29
CA LEU A 169 5.63 2.46 12.68
C LEU A 169 4.11 2.63 12.54
N ALA A 170 3.42 1.60 12.05
CA ALA A 170 1.96 1.63 11.93
C ALA A 170 1.27 1.90 13.28
N ARG A 171 1.72 1.22 14.35
CA ARG A 171 1.19 1.47 15.70
C ARG A 171 1.51 2.87 16.23
N LEU A 172 2.68 3.41 15.90
CA LEU A 172 3.06 4.77 16.29
C LEU A 172 2.20 5.80 15.56
N LEU A 173 2.04 5.69 14.24
CA LEU A 173 1.19 6.59 13.45
C LEU A 173 -0.24 6.64 14.00
N LEU A 174 -0.80 5.48 14.35
CA LEU A 174 -2.15 5.36 14.91
C LEU A 174 -2.24 5.62 16.42
N HIS A 175 -1.13 5.91 17.10
CA HIS A 175 -1.14 6.15 18.55
C HIS A 175 -1.90 7.45 18.85
N ARG A 176 -3.02 7.34 19.57
CA ARG A 176 -3.78 8.47 20.07
C ARG A 176 -3.41 8.79 21.52
N PHE A 177 -3.01 10.03 21.77
CA PHE A 177 -2.69 10.50 23.11
C PHE A 177 -3.95 10.56 23.98
N ALA A 178 -3.94 9.90 25.13
CA ALA A 178 -5.07 9.90 26.08
C ALA A 178 -4.98 11.03 27.13
N ARG A 179 -3.82 11.68 27.25
CA ARG A 179 -3.52 12.69 28.28
C ARG A 179 -2.54 13.73 27.76
N GLY A 180 -2.45 14.85 28.46
CA GLY A 180 -1.60 16.00 28.11
C GLY A 180 -2.45 17.15 27.57
N GLU A 181 -2.33 18.32 28.17
CA GLU A 181 -3.02 19.53 27.70
C GLU A 181 -2.55 19.87 26.28
N GLY A 182 -3.49 20.17 25.38
CA GLY A 182 -3.21 20.39 23.96
C GLY A 182 -2.86 19.14 23.13
N LEU A 183 -2.43 18.03 23.76
CA LEU A 183 -2.08 16.79 23.08
C LEU A 183 -3.19 15.73 23.12
N ALA A 184 -3.98 15.69 24.19
CA ALA A 184 -5.03 14.70 24.37
C ALA A 184 -6.00 14.70 23.18
N GLY A 185 -6.24 13.51 22.64
CA GLY A 185 -7.09 13.30 21.48
C GLY A 185 -6.37 13.39 20.13
N HIS A 186 -5.16 13.94 20.04
CA HIS A 186 -4.36 13.90 18.80
C HIS A 186 -3.73 12.53 18.57
N THR A 187 -3.48 12.19 17.30
CA THR A 187 -2.65 11.04 16.93
C THR A 187 -1.23 11.50 16.66
N PHE A 188 -0.24 10.66 16.98
CA PHE A 188 1.16 10.96 16.67
C PHE A 188 1.38 11.14 15.16
N GLY A 189 0.73 10.33 14.31
CA GLY A 189 0.82 10.50 12.86
C GLY A 189 0.30 11.86 12.37
N ASN A 190 -0.83 12.33 12.89
CA ASN A 190 -1.33 13.66 12.51
C ASN A 190 -0.36 14.78 12.92
N LEU A 191 0.23 14.67 14.11
CA LEU A 191 1.22 15.65 14.57
C LEU A 191 2.49 15.59 13.72
N LEU A 192 2.97 14.40 13.36
CA LEU A 192 4.12 14.23 12.47
C LEU A 192 3.88 14.89 11.10
N LEU A 193 2.72 14.63 10.49
CA LEU A 193 2.35 15.24 9.21
C LEU A 193 2.19 16.76 9.32
N ALA A 194 1.59 17.25 10.42
CA ALA A 194 1.48 18.68 10.69
C ALA A 194 2.86 19.35 10.83
N THR A 195 3.78 18.73 11.56
CA THR A 195 5.15 19.26 11.72
C THR A 195 5.90 19.32 10.39
N LEU A 196 5.81 18.29 9.56
CA LEU A 196 6.45 18.29 8.23
C LEU A 196 5.80 19.32 7.29
N SER A 197 4.48 19.47 7.34
CA SER A 197 3.75 20.50 6.60
C SER A 197 4.19 21.91 7.01
N GLU A 198 4.30 22.18 8.30
CA GLU A 198 4.68 23.50 8.82
C GLU A 198 6.13 23.85 8.45
N GLU A 199 7.03 22.87 8.48
CA GLU A 199 8.45 23.07 8.16
C GLU A 199 8.67 23.39 6.67
N GLN A 200 7.92 22.73 5.78
CA GLN A 200 8.05 22.90 4.32
C GLN A 200 7.15 23.99 3.73
N GLY A 201 6.26 24.60 4.53
CA GLY A 201 5.33 25.63 4.07
C GLY A 201 4.03 25.12 3.42
N GLY A 202 3.73 23.83 3.59
CA GLY A 202 2.50 23.20 3.12
C GLY A 202 2.64 21.69 2.94
N LEU A 203 1.55 20.94 3.12
CA LEU A 203 1.62 19.47 3.05
C LEU A 203 1.93 18.98 1.63
N GLY A 204 1.53 19.75 0.61
CA GLY A 204 1.87 19.45 -0.79
C GLY A 204 3.38 19.41 -1.04
N ASP A 205 4.11 20.38 -0.51
CA ASP A 205 5.57 20.47 -0.65
C ASP A 205 6.29 19.46 0.26
N ALA A 206 5.71 19.18 1.43
CA ALA A 206 6.21 18.17 2.36
C ALA A 206 6.07 16.72 1.87
N MET A 207 5.33 16.46 0.78
CA MET A 207 5.01 15.10 0.35
C MET A 207 6.26 14.24 0.09
N GLN A 208 7.29 14.83 -0.51
CA GLN A 208 8.53 14.12 -0.80
C GLN A 208 9.24 13.68 0.49
N ASP A 209 9.35 14.59 1.45
CA ASP A 209 10.00 14.33 2.74
C ASP A 209 9.20 13.32 3.58
N ILE A 210 7.86 13.40 3.54
CA ILE A 210 6.99 12.42 4.19
C ILE A 210 7.21 11.02 3.61
N HIS A 211 7.32 10.89 2.28
CA HIS A 211 7.59 9.61 1.62
C HIS A 211 8.97 9.06 1.96
N GLU A 212 9.98 9.93 2.05
CA GLU A 212 11.34 9.55 2.46
C GLU A 212 11.37 9.05 3.92
N VAL A 213 10.76 9.80 4.85
CA VAL A 213 10.76 9.48 6.28
C VAL A 213 9.96 8.21 6.59
N LEU A 214 8.78 8.05 6.00
CA LEU A 214 7.88 6.94 6.31
C LEU A 214 8.23 5.67 5.52
N ASN A 215 8.77 5.79 4.29
CA ASN A 215 9.23 4.69 3.44
C ASN A 215 8.26 3.48 3.42
N VAL A 216 7.00 3.75 3.07
CA VAL A 216 5.90 2.76 3.04
C VAL A 216 5.83 2.02 1.69
N ALA A 217 5.06 0.94 1.63
CA ALA A 217 4.86 0.11 0.43
C ALA A 217 3.90 0.76 -0.59
N GLY A 218 4.29 1.90 -1.15
CA GLY A 218 3.51 2.68 -2.11
C GLY A 218 3.65 4.18 -1.84
N ALA A 219 2.73 4.96 -2.39
CA ALA A 219 2.64 6.40 -2.17
C ALA A 219 1.23 6.78 -1.71
N VAL A 220 1.16 7.77 -0.83
CA VAL A 220 -0.10 8.37 -0.36
C VAL A 220 -0.04 9.84 -0.73
N TYR A 221 -1.09 10.38 -1.34
CA TYR A 221 -1.21 11.79 -1.69
C TYR A 221 -2.57 12.33 -1.25
N PRO A 222 -2.64 13.60 -0.84
CA PRO A 222 -3.92 14.28 -0.74
C PRO A 222 -4.51 14.49 -2.14
N ALA A 223 -5.84 14.48 -2.25
CA ALA A 223 -6.53 14.75 -3.51
C ALA A 223 -6.21 16.17 -4.03
N THR A 224 -5.99 17.11 -3.13
CA THR A 224 -5.51 18.46 -3.41
C THR A 224 -4.57 18.92 -2.29
N PRO A 225 -3.51 19.69 -2.57
CA PRO A 225 -2.68 20.29 -1.52
C PRO A 225 -3.38 21.47 -0.82
N GLN A 226 -4.52 21.94 -1.33
CA GLN A 226 -5.26 23.07 -0.80
C GLN A 226 -6.30 22.66 0.25
N ALA A 227 -6.46 23.45 1.31
CA ALA A 227 -7.55 23.27 2.27
C ALA A 227 -8.92 23.52 1.61
N VAL A 228 -9.78 22.50 1.59
CA VAL A 228 -11.12 22.54 0.98
C VAL A 228 -12.20 22.06 1.96
N THR A 229 -13.35 22.71 1.96
CA THR A 229 -14.51 22.34 2.77
C THR A 229 -15.56 21.69 1.88
N LEU A 230 -16.12 20.57 2.33
CA LEU A 230 -17.25 19.93 1.67
C LEU A 230 -18.53 20.74 1.88
N ILE A 231 -19.29 20.98 0.82
CA ILE A 231 -20.64 21.52 0.89
C ILE A 231 -21.59 20.52 0.25
N ALA A 232 -22.61 20.10 1.00
CA ALA A 232 -23.69 19.24 0.52
C ALA A 232 -24.96 20.06 0.33
N ARG A 233 -25.55 19.99 -0.87
CA ARG A 233 -26.89 20.50 -1.15
C ARG A 233 -27.90 19.38 -0.96
N LEU A 234 -28.86 19.58 -0.08
CA LEU A 234 -29.95 18.66 0.20
C LEU A 234 -31.09 18.84 -0.82
N ARG A 235 -31.94 17.83 -1.01
CA ARG A 235 -33.06 17.89 -1.99
C ARG A 235 -34.12 18.97 -1.71
N ASN A 236 -34.14 19.55 -0.50
CA ASN A 236 -34.99 20.68 -0.15
C ASN A 236 -34.35 22.05 -0.52
N GLY A 237 -33.14 22.06 -1.08
CA GLY A 237 -32.37 23.26 -1.42
C GLY A 237 -31.50 23.83 -0.29
N GLU A 238 -31.55 23.23 0.91
CA GLU A 238 -30.68 23.62 2.02
C GLU A 238 -29.22 23.19 1.75
N GLU A 239 -28.27 24.01 2.19
CA GLU A 239 -26.85 23.70 2.08
C GLU A 239 -26.24 23.47 3.45
N VAL A 240 -25.59 22.32 3.61
CA VAL A 240 -24.85 21.95 4.80
C VAL A 240 -23.36 22.04 4.48
N ARG A 241 -22.64 22.82 5.26
CA ARG A 241 -21.19 23.04 5.10
C ARG A 241 -20.43 22.27 6.18
N GLY A 242 -19.42 21.52 5.76
CA GLY A 242 -18.58 20.70 6.61
C GLY A 242 -19.07 19.26 6.75
N GLU A 243 -18.12 18.32 6.79
CA GLU A 243 -18.40 16.88 6.91
C GLU A 243 -19.03 16.55 8.27
N SER A 244 -18.46 17.09 9.34
CA SER A 244 -18.94 16.87 10.71
C SER A 244 -20.37 17.39 10.90
N HIS A 245 -20.71 18.49 10.25
CA HIS A 245 -22.05 19.05 10.32
C HIS A 245 -23.05 18.21 9.50
N LEU A 246 -22.64 17.72 8.32
CA LEU A 246 -23.45 16.81 7.51
C LEU A 246 -23.84 15.55 8.30
N ALA A 247 -22.89 14.95 9.02
CA ALA A 247 -23.14 13.80 9.89
C ALA A 247 -24.14 14.13 11.02
N GLN A 248 -24.05 15.33 11.62
CA GLN A 248 -24.95 15.77 12.69
C GLN A 248 -26.38 16.03 12.21
N VAL A 249 -26.55 16.75 11.09
CA VAL A 249 -27.88 17.05 10.52
C VAL A 249 -28.50 15.79 9.93
N GLY A 250 -27.67 14.87 9.42
CA GLY A 250 -28.05 13.55 8.94
C GLY A 250 -28.89 12.74 9.93
N GLY A 251 -28.50 12.76 11.22
CA GLY A 251 -29.20 12.05 12.29
C GLY A 251 -30.51 12.69 12.77
N VAL A 252 -30.78 13.97 12.42
CA VAL A 252 -31.91 14.74 12.98
C VAL A 252 -32.94 15.16 11.91
N GLY A 253 -32.56 15.25 10.63
CA GLY A 253 -33.49 15.63 9.57
C GLY A 253 -33.01 15.44 8.13
N ALA A 254 -31.71 15.63 7.84
CA ALA A 254 -31.17 15.53 6.48
C ALA A 254 -31.27 14.12 5.89
N GLY A 255 -31.18 13.06 6.71
CA GLY A 255 -31.30 11.68 6.23
C GLY A 255 -32.63 11.37 5.52
N LYS A 256 -33.72 12.04 5.89
CA LYS A 256 -35.01 11.91 5.18
C LYS A 256 -35.10 12.75 3.91
N ILE A 257 -34.36 13.85 3.84
CA ILE A 257 -34.38 14.78 2.72
C ILE A 257 -33.48 14.25 1.60
N GLY A 258 -32.34 13.65 1.97
CA GLY A 258 -31.35 13.12 1.07
C GLY A 258 -30.44 14.20 0.47
N ILE A 259 -29.22 13.81 0.13
CA ILE A 259 -28.24 14.65 -0.54
C ILE A 259 -28.54 14.64 -2.05
N GLU A 260 -28.60 15.83 -2.66
CA GLU A 260 -28.76 16.00 -4.10
C GLU A 260 -27.40 16.06 -4.81
N GLU A 261 -26.47 16.82 -4.24
CA GLU A 261 -25.15 17.12 -4.82
C GLU A 261 -24.14 17.52 -3.74
N VAL A 262 -22.86 17.26 -4.01
CA VAL A 262 -21.75 17.74 -3.18
C VAL A 262 -20.77 18.56 -4.03
N ARG A 263 -20.16 19.57 -3.42
CA ARG A 263 -19.11 20.40 -4.02
C ARG A 263 -18.01 20.73 -3.02
N LEU A 264 -16.87 21.20 -3.51
CA LEU A 264 -15.78 21.71 -2.69
C LEU A 264 -15.80 23.24 -2.66
N ASP A 265 -15.37 23.81 -1.55
CA ASP A 265 -15.10 25.24 -1.40
C ASP A 265 -13.71 25.46 -0.75
N PRO A 266 -12.79 26.21 -1.39
CA PRO A 266 -12.96 26.89 -2.68
C PRO A 266 -13.18 25.92 -3.86
N PRO A 267 -13.87 26.38 -4.91
CA PRO A 267 -14.10 25.57 -6.11
C PRO A 267 -12.79 25.36 -6.88
N ASP A 268 -12.78 24.30 -7.70
CA ASP A 268 -11.68 23.97 -8.61
C ASP A 268 -10.29 23.88 -7.98
N PRO A 269 -10.12 23.17 -6.84
CA PRO A 269 -8.81 23.01 -6.23
C PRO A 269 -7.87 22.20 -7.15
N PRO A 270 -6.56 22.50 -7.19
CA PRO A 270 -5.62 21.79 -8.04
C PRO A 270 -5.27 20.41 -7.48
N ALA A 271 -4.84 19.48 -8.32
CA ALA A 271 -4.16 18.26 -7.87
C ALA A 271 -2.63 18.41 -7.94
N LEU A 272 -1.91 17.58 -7.20
CA LEU A 272 -0.46 17.41 -7.40
C LEU A 272 -0.22 16.65 -8.72
N SER A 273 0.80 17.04 -9.50
CA SER A 273 1.14 16.35 -10.77
C SER A 273 1.42 14.86 -10.57
N ALA A 274 2.03 14.48 -9.45
CA ALA A 274 2.26 13.08 -9.09
C ALA A 274 0.96 12.25 -9.03
N VAL A 275 -0.17 12.87 -8.67
CA VAL A 275 -1.49 12.20 -8.62
C VAL A 275 -2.02 11.96 -10.03
N THR A 276 -1.99 12.98 -10.89
CA THR A 276 -2.46 12.83 -12.28
C THR A 276 -1.57 11.88 -13.08
N ASP A 277 -0.25 11.92 -12.86
CA ASP A 277 0.70 10.97 -13.44
C ASP A 277 0.43 9.53 -12.98
N ALA A 278 0.16 9.32 -11.69
CA ALA A 278 -0.18 7.99 -11.18
C ALA A 278 -1.47 7.45 -11.82
N ILE A 279 -2.50 8.28 -11.96
CA ILE A 279 -3.75 7.92 -12.63
C ILE A 279 -3.51 7.57 -14.11
N ALA A 280 -2.71 8.38 -14.83
CA ALA A 280 -2.42 8.18 -16.24
C ALA A 280 -1.69 6.86 -16.53
N HIS A 281 -0.81 6.43 -15.63
CA HIS A 281 -0.02 5.20 -15.78
C HIS A 281 -0.63 3.98 -15.07
N SER A 282 -1.74 4.15 -14.36
CA SER A 282 -2.40 3.08 -13.62
C SER A 282 -2.87 1.94 -14.53
N GLU A 283 -2.88 0.72 -13.98
CA GLU A 283 -3.48 -0.46 -14.59
C GLU A 283 -4.86 -0.76 -13.98
N LEU A 284 -5.17 -0.19 -12.82
CA LEU A 284 -6.45 -0.27 -12.15
C LEU A 284 -6.72 1.02 -11.36
N ILE A 285 -7.94 1.54 -11.45
CA ILE A 285 -8.41 2.65 -10.61
C ILE A 285 -9.54 2.12 -9.72
N VAL A 286 -9.40 2.27 -8.41
CA VAL A 286 -10.34 1.76 -7.40
C VAL A 286 -10.98 2.94 -6.67
N LEU A 287 -12.30 3.01 -6.66
CA LEU A 287 -13.07 3.97 -5.89
C LEU A 287 -13.59 3.30 -4.63
N GLY A 288 -13.17 3.80 -3.47
CA GLY A 288 -13.56 3.28 -2.17
C GLY A 288 -12.95 1.91 -1.84
N PRO A 289 -13.56 1.16 -0.90
CA PRO A 289 -14.84 1.46 -0.24
C PRO A 289 -14.71 2.66 0.69
N GLY A 290 -15.84 3.27 1.02
CA GLY A 290 -15.93 4.43 1.90
C GLY A 290 -17.26 5.14 1.71
N SER A 291 -17.51 6.13 2.56
CA SER A 291 -18.70 6.98 2.49
C SER A 291 -18.81 7.66 1.13
N LEU A 292 -19.98 7.56 0.51
CA LEU A 292 -20.15 8.03 -0.87
C LEU A 292 -19.91 9.55 -0.96
N PHE A 293 -20.56 10.32 -0.09
CA PHE A 293 -20.58 11.79 -0.18
C PHE A 293 -19.43 12.46 0.55
N THR A 294 -18.85 11.80 1.56
CA THR A 294 -17.82 12.38 2.43
C THR A 294 -16.42 11.80 2.19
N SER A 295 -16.29 10.63 1.55
CA SER A 295 -14.99 10.03 1.22
C SER A 295 -14.70 9.92 -0.27
N ILE A 296 -15.61 9.30 -1.05
CA ILE A 296 -15.36 8.98 -2.46
C ILE A 296 -15.55 10.20 -3.35
N LEU A 297 -16.74 10.82 -3.30
CA LEU A 297 -17.05 11.98 -4.15
C LEU A 297 -16.11 13.17 -3.89
N PRO A 298 -15.73 13.52 -2.64
CA PRO A 298 -14.82 14.64 -2.41
C PRO A 298 -13.46 14.48 -3.08
N ALA A 299 -12.88 13.28 -3.08
CA ALA A 299 -11.65 13.00 -3.82
C ALA A 299 -11.86 13.14 -5.35
N LEU A 300 -13.04 12.79 -5.84
CA LEU A 300 -13.44 12.93 -7.25
C LEU A 300 -13.84 14.35 -7.62
N LEU A 301 -14.02 15.29 -6.70
CA LEU A 301 -14.44 16.66 -7.03
C LEU A 301 -13.29 17.57 -7.46
N VAL A 302 -12.05 17.08 -7.40
CA VAL A 302 -10.85 17.79 -7.88
C VAL A 302 -10.77 17.69 -9.41
N PRO A 303 -10.85 18.81 -10.17
CA PRO A 303 -11.00 18.77 -11.64
C PRO A 303 -9.89 17.99 -12.36
N ASP A 304 -8.64 18.14 -11.92
CA ASP A 304 -7.48 17.46 -12.50
C ASP A 304 -7.58 15.93 -12.35
N ILE A 305 -8.04 15.45 -11.18
CA ILE A 305 -8.29 14.03 -10.92
C ILE A 305 -9.41 13.53 -11.83
N GLN A 306 -10.50 14.27 -11.94
CA GLN A 306 -11.61 13.90 -12.84
C GLN A 306 -11.16 13.77 -14.29
N ALA A 307 -10.42 14.76 -14.78
CA ALA A 307 -9.92 14.79 -16.14
C ALA A 307 -8.98 13.60 -16.39
N ALA A 308 -8.06 13.33 -15.46
CA ALA A 308 -7.15 12.19 -15.54
C ALA A 308 -7.89 10.84 -15.55
N ILE A 309 -8.89 10.66 -14.68
CA ILE A 309 -9.69 9.42 -14.64
C ILE A 309 -10.51 9.26 -15.92
N ARG A 310 -11.12 10.33 -16.45
CA ARG A 310 -11.88 10.26 -17.71
C ARG A 310 -10.99 9.92 -18.91
N ALA A 311 -9.75 10.42 -18.92
CA ALA A 311 -8.79 10.15 -19.98
C ALA A 311 -8.10 8.77 -19.88
N SER A 312 -8.07 8.17 -18.68
CA SER A 312 -7.39 6.90 -18.43
C SER A 312 -8.08 5.71 -19.09
N ALA A 313 -7.29 4.82 -19.71
CA ALA A 313 -7.77 3.55 -20.25
C ALA A 313 -7.86 2.44 -19.18
N ALA A 314 -7.38 2.69 -17.96
CA ALA A 314 -7.46 1.73 -16.87
C ALA A 314 -8.93 1.42 -16.51
N PRO A 315 -9.27 0.16 -16.18
CA PRO A 315 -10.58 -0.17 -15.64
C PRO A 315 -10.85 0.63 -14.36
N LEU A 316 -12.01 1.29 -14.33
CA LEU A 316 -12.51 2.00 -13.16
C LEU A 316 -13.43 1.07 -12.35
N VAL A 317 -13.02 0.74 -11.12
CA VAL A 317 -13.75 -0.18 -10.24
C VAL A 317 -14.32 0.59 -9.06
N TYR A 318 -15.63 0.51 -8.86
CA TYR A 318 -16.27 0.98 -7.64
C TYR A 318 -16.45 -0.19 -6.67
N VAL A 319 -15.91 -0.08 -5.46
CA VAL A 319 -16.14 -1.04 -4.38
C VAL A 319 -17.36 -0.60 -3.58
N ALA A 320 -18.45 -1.34 -3.72
CA ALA A 320 -19.72 -0.94 -3.15
C ALA A 320 -19.73 -1.03 -1.62
N SER A 321 -20.37 -0.04 -0.97
CA SER A 321 -20.67 -0.11 0.45
C SER A 321 -21.60 -1.29 0.76
N ILE A 322 -21.44 -1.90 1.94
CA ILE A 322 -22.26 -3.04 2.38
C ILE A 322 -23.57 -2.54 3.00
N MET A 323 -23.48 -1.49 3.81
CA MET A 323 -24.60 -0.87 4.51
C MET A 323 -24.80 0.56 4.01
N THR A 324 -26.02 1.07 4.14
CA THR A 324 -26.29 2.51 4.04
C THR A 324 -25.68 3.23 5.23
N GLU A 325 -25.44 4.53 5.05
CA GLU A 325 -24.92 5.44 6.05
C GLU A 325 -26.01 6.44 6.42
N PRO A 326 -26.46 6.47 7.69
CA PRO A 326 -27.54 7.34 8.13
C PRO A 326 -27.19 8.79 7.87
N GLY A 327 -28.11 9.53 7.25
CA GLY A 327 -27.90 10.93 6.88
C GLY A 327 -27.30 11.16 5.50
N GLU A 328 -26.63 10.16 4.94
CA GLU A 328 -25.90 10.28 3.68
C GLU A 328 -26.54 9.47 2.56
N THR A 329 -26.69 8.16 2.78
CA THR A 329 -27.10 7.19 1.74
C THR A 329 -28.38 6.44 2.12
N ASP A 330 -29.22 7.07 2.94
CA ASP A 330 -30.54 6.55 3.28
C ASP A 330 -31.36 6.24 2.01
N ASP A 331 -31.94 5.04 1.99
CA ASP A 331 -32.75 4.50 0.88
C ASP A 331 -32.04 4.44 -0.50
N LEU A 332 -30.74 4.74 -0.58
CA LEU A 332 -30.01 4.66 -1.84
C LEU A 332 -29.75 3.20 -2.21
N THR A 333 -30.05 2.88 -3.46
CA THR A 333 -29.72 1.59 -4.06
C THR A 333 -28.33 1.60 -4.66
N MET A 334 -27.81 0.41 -4.99
CA MET A 334 -26.57 0.27 -5.76
C MET A 334 -26.58 1.09 -7.05
N ASP A 335 -27.72 1.15 -7.74
CA ASP A 335 -27.87 1.91 -8.98
C ASP A 335 -27.78 3.42 -8.73
N ASP A 336 -28.23 3.89 -7.56
CA ASP A 336 -28.16 5.30 -7.19
C ASP A 336 -26.71 5.72 -6.85
N HIS A 337 -25.95 4.84 -6.18
CA HIS A 337 -24.52 5.06 -5.94
C HIS A 337 -23.75 5.22 -7.25
N VAL A 338 -23.98 4.32 -8.21
CA VAL A 338 -23.34 4.36 -9.54
C VAL A 338 -23.73 5.61 -10.30
N GLN A 339 -25.02 5.99 -10.29
CA GLN A 339 -25.49 7.22 -10.91
C GLN A 339 -24.88 8.47 -10.28
N MET A 340 -24.67 8.47 -8.95
CA MET A 340 -24.07 9.60 -8.27
C MET A 340 -22.59 9.76 -8.65
N ILE A 341 -21.85 8.65 -8.75
CA ILE A 341 -20.48 8.65 -9.25
C ILE A 341 -20.45 9.14 -10.71
N ASP A 342 -21.32 8.63 -11.58
CA ASP A 342 -21.37 9.04 -12.99
C ASP A 342 -21.69 10.53 -13.14
N ARG A 343 -22.65 11.05 -12.36
CA ARG A 343 -23.02 12.47 -12.38
C ARG A 343 -21.84 13.38 -12.03
N HIS A 344 -21.06 13.03 -11.01
CA HIS A 344 -19.96 13.87 -10.54
C HIS A 344 -18.68 13.67 -11.34
N LEU A 345 -18.37 12.44 -11.77
CA LEU A 345 -17.14 12.11 -12.49
C LEU A 345 -17.27 12.29 -14.01
N GLY A 346 -18.46 12.10 -14.58
CA GLY A 346 -18.70 12.01 -16.02
C GLY A 346 -18.18 10.70 -16.63
N ARG A 347 -18.02 9.64 -15.82
CA ARG A 347 -17.64 8.30 -16.24
C ARG A 347 -18.27 7.25 -15.32
N VAL A 348 -19.07 6.37 -15.90
CA VAL A 348 -19.62 5.20 -15.20
C VAL A 348 -18.49 4.20 -14.86
N PRO A 349 -18.39 3.70 -13.61
CA PRO A 349 -17.48 2.61 -13.25
C PRO A 349 -17.62 1.39 -14.15
N ASP A 350 -16.52 0.89 -14.71
CA ASP A 350 -16.46 -0.30 -15.55
C ASP A 350 -16.91 -1.56 -14.81
N VAL A 351 -16.56 -1.64 -13.53
CA VAL A 351 -16.95 -2.72 -12.62
C VAL A 351 -17.47 -2.14 -11.32
N VAL A 352 -18.53 -2.74 -10.80
CA VAL A 352 -19.03 -2.50 -9.44
C VAL A 352 -18.87 -3.78 -8.66
N LEU A 353 -17.93 -3.77 -7.71
CA LEU A 353 -17.56 -4.93 -6.91
C LEU A 353 -18.47 -5.00 -5.67
N VAL A 354 -19.22 -6.09 -5.53
CA VAL A 354 -20.27 -6.25 -4.53
C VAL A 354 -20.02 -7.50 -3.71
N ASN A 355 -20.17 -7.38 -2.38
CA ASN A 355 -20.05 -8.53 -1.50
C ASN A 355 -21.16 -9.57 -1.77
N SER A 356 -20.78 -10.84 -1.88
CA SER A 356 -21.71 -11.96 -2.08
C SER A 356 -22.01 -12.75 -0.80
N GLU A 357 -21.27 -12.50 0.29
CA GLU A 357 -21.50 -13.20 1.56
C GLU A 357 -22.70 -12.59 2.30
N ALA A 358 -23.52 -13.45 2.91
CA ALA A 358 -24.64 -12.99 3.72
C ALA A 358 -24.14 -12.31 5.01
N VAL A 359 -24.59 -11.08 5.26
CA VAL A 359 -24.32 -10.41 6.53
C VAL A 359 -25.15 -11.08 7.64
N PRO A 360 -24.54 -11.48 8.77
CA PRO A 360 -25.28 -12.13 9.85
C PRO A 360 -26.44 -11.26 10.39
N SER A 361 -27.56 -11.88 10.74
CA SER A 361 -28.76 -11.16 11.19
C SER A 361 -28.49 -10.25 12.40
N PHE A 362 -27.73 -10.72 13.39
CA PHE A 362 -27.36 -9.92 14.56
C PHE A 362 -26.58 -8.64 14.20
N VAL A 363 -25.78 -8.69 13.13
CA VAL A 363 -25.07 -7.51 12.61
C VAL A 363 -26.08 -6.58 11.94
N GLN A 364 -26.95 -7.10 11.08
CA GLN A 364 -28.01 -6.31 10.44
C GLN A 364 -28.91 -5.62 11.46
N ASP A 365 -29.29 -6.30 12.55
CA ASP A 365 -30.12 -5.74 13.62
C ASP A 365 -29.41 -4.59 14.34
N ARG A 366 -28.10 -4.72 14.58
CA ARG A 366 -27.27 -3.65 15.15
C ARG A 366 -27.20 -2.42 14.23
N TYR A 367 -26.99 -2.61 12.93
CA TYR A 367 -26.98 -1.50 11.97
C TYR A 367 -28.37 -0.86 11.86
N ARG A 368 -29.45 -1.66 11.85
CA ARG A 368 -30.82 -1.14 11.82
C ARG A 368 -31.15 -0.30 13.05
N ALA A 369 -30.67 -0.70 14.24
CA ALA A 369 -30.81 0.10 15.45
C ALA A 369 -30.08 1.46 15.38
N ALA A 370 -29.04 1.55 14.53
CA ALA A 370 -28.32 2.79 14.24
C ALA A 370 -28.87 3.55 13.00
N GLY A 371 -29.98 3.12 12.42
CA GLY A 371 -30.59 3.75 11.23
C GLY A 371 -30.02 3.29 9.89
N ALA A 372 -29.09 2.33 9.87
CA ALA A 372 -28.46 1.81 8.66
C ALA A 372 -29.10 0.50 8.20
N THR A 373 -29.16 0.28 6.89
CA THR A 373 -29.75 -0.94 6.30
C THR A 373 -28.81 -1.57 5.28
N LEU A 374 -29.02 -2.85 4.98
CA LEU A 374 -28.22 -3.57 3.99
C LEU A 374 -28.51 -3.04 2.59
N ILE A 375 -27.49 -2.65 1.84
CA ILE A 375 -27.65 -2.29 0.44
C ILE A 375 -27.89 -3.57 -0.35
N ALA A 376 -28.97 -3.59 -1.13
CA ALA A 376 -29.32 -4.76 -1.94
C ALA A 376 -28.19 -5.05 -2.95
N PRO A 377 -27.62 -6.27 -2.97
CA PRO A 377 -26.46 -6.59 -3.80
C PRO A 377 -26.87 -6.85 -5.27
N HIS A 378 -27.89 -6.17 -5.79
CA HIS A 378 -28.38 -6.37 -7.14
C HIS A 378 -28.78 -5.04 -7.78
N SER A 379 -28.67 -4.98 -9.10
CA SER A 379 -29.16 -3.85 -9.89
C SER A 379 -30.57 -4.12 -10.41
N ARG A 380 -31.41 -3.08 -10.47
CA ARG A 380 -32.71 -3.14 -11.14
C ARG A 380 -32.57 -2.96 -12.66
N HIS A 381 -31.49 -2.31 -13.11
CA HIS A 381 -31.27 -1.97 -14.51
C HIS A 381 -30.37 -2.98 -15.24
N ALA A 382 -30.82 -3.46 -16.40
CA ALA A 382 -30.10 -4.47 -17.17
C ALA A 382 -28.67 -4.05 -17.56
N ALA A 383 -28.46 -2.77 -17.87
CA ALA A 383 -27.15 -2.22 -18.22
C ALA A 383 -26.14 -2.29 -17.04
N PHE A 384 -26.60 -2.01 -15.82
CA PHE A 384 -25.76 -2.06 -14.62
C PHE A 384 -25.51 -3.49 -14.14
N LYS A 385 -26.47 -4.41 -14.33
CA LYS A 385 -26.28 -5.84 -14.01
C LYS A 385 -25.01 -6.43 -14.65
N LEU A 386 -24.64 -6.01 -15.86
CA LEU A 386 -23.45 -6.50 -16.55
C LEU A 386 -22.13 -6.01 -15.92
N ARG A 387 -22.18 -4.89 -15.19
CA ARG A 387 -21.04 -4.27 -14.48
C ARG A 387 -20.86 -4.82 -13.07
N LEU A 388 -21.88 -5.45 -12.49
CA LEU A 388 -21.78 -6.07 -11.17
C LEU A 388 -20.83 -7.27 -11.20
N ARG A 389 -19.91 -7.31 -10.24
CA ARG A 389 -19.07 -8.46 -9.95
C ARG A 389 -19.22 -8.83 -8.49
N HIS A 390 -19.65 -10.06 -8.26
CA HIS A 390 -19.87 -10.60 -6.93
C HIS A 390 -18.62 -11.33 -6.46
N ALA A 391 -18.16 -11.00 -5.26
CA ALA A 391 -17.05 -11.69 -4.62
C ALA A 391 -17.33 -11.87 -3.12
N PRO A 392 -16.86 -12.97 -2.50
CA PRO A 392 -16.94 -13.14 -1.06
C PRO A 392 -15.90 -12.22 -0.42
N MET A 393 -16.33 -11.09 0.14
CA MET A 393 -15.43 -10.05 0.64
C MET A 393 -15.75 -9.63 2.07
N LEU A 394 -16.59 -10.39 2.79
CA LEU A 394 -17.02 -10.00 4.14
C LEU A 394 -16.00 -10.42 5.19
N LEU A 395 -15.70 -9.52 6.11
CA LEU A 395 -14.96 -9.82 7.32
C LEU A 395 -15.87 -10.55 8.32
N ALA A 396 -15.40 -11.67 8.84
CA ALA A 396 -16.21 -12.56 9.68
C ALA A 396 -16.82 -11.82 10.89
N GLY A 397 -18.14 -11.93 11.04
CA GLY A 397 -18.88 -11.35 12.17
C GLY A 397 -19.05 -9.83 12.12
N GLN A 398 -18.69 -9.17 11.02
CA GLN A 398 -18.81 -7.72 10.84
C GLN A 398 -19.50 -7.40 9.51
N ALA A 399 -19.89 -6.13 9.31
CA ALA A 399 -20.34 -5.61 8.01
C ALA A 399 -19.23 -4.77 7.35
N HIS A 400 -17.98 -5.24 7.47
CA HIS A 400 -16.80 -4.62 6.88
C HIS A 400 -16.22 -5.55 5.82
N HIS A 401 -15.49 -4.97 4.86
CA HIS A 401 -14.75 -5.78 3.90
C HIS A 401 -13.54 -6.44 4.56
N ASP A 402 -13.29 -7.70 4.25
CA ASP A 402 -12.03 -8.36 4.58
C ASP A 402 -10.93 -7.84 3.63
N PRO A 403 -9.82 -7.30 4.16
CA PRO A 403 -8.79 -6.67 3.34
C PRO A 403 -8.16 -7.63 2.33
N HIS A 404 -7.92 -8.89 2.72
CA HIS A 404 -7.27 -9.88 1.87
C HIS A 404 -8.22 -10.40 0.79
N LYS A 405 -9.47 -10.69 1.15
CA LYS A 405 -10.48 -11.13 0.18
C LYS A 405 -10.78 -10.04 -0.85
N LEU A 406 -10.91 -8.78 -0.40
CA LEU A 406 -11.13 -7.63 -1.27
C LEU A 406 -9.94 -7.41 -2.22
N ALA A 407 -8.71 -7.44 -1.70
CA ALA A 407 -7.51 -7.33 -2.54
C ALA A 407 -7.42 -8.45 -3.59
N ALA A 408 -7.72 -9.70 -3.21
CA ALA A 408 -7.74 -10.82 -4.15
C ALA A 408 -8.78 -10.61 -5.26
N ALA A 409 -9.98 -10.14 -4.93
CA ALA A 409 -11.03 -9.85 -5.90
C ALA A 409 -10.62 -8.71 -6.86
N LEU A 410 -9.97 -7.65 -6.36
CA LEU A 410 -9.45 -6.55 -7.19
C LEU A 410 -8.33 -7.02 -8.14
N VAL A 411 -7.39 -7.83 -7.65
CA VAL A 411 -6.29 -8.37 -8.46
C VAL A 411 -6.80 -9.37 -9.51
N GLU A 412 -7.87 -10.10 -9.23
CA GLU A 412 -8.48 -10.99 -10.22
C GLU A 412 -9.03 -10.23 -11.44
N LEU A 413 -9.49 -8.98 -11.26
CA LEU A 413 -9.95 -8.12 -12.37
C LEU A 413 -8.82 -7.76 -13.33
N LEU A 414 -7.57 -7.81 -12.89
CA LEU A 414 -6.38 -7.57 -13.70
C LEU A 414 -5.89 -8.83 -14.44
N ALA A 415 -6.39 -10.01 -14.08
CA ALA A 415 -6.01 -11.24 -14.76
C ALA A 415 -6.62 -11.29 -16.17
N PRO A 416 -5.83 -11.60 -17.22
CA PRO A 416 -6.39 -11.74 -18.57
C PRO A 416 -7.48 -12.83 -18.57
N VAL A 417 -8.62 -12.51 -19.19
CA VAL A 417 -9.93 -13.22 -19.17
C VAL A 417 -9.90 -14.71 -19.59
N GLY A 418 -8.73 -15.31 -19.83
CA GLY A 418 -8.55 -16.69 -20.34
C GLY A 418 -8.00 -17.75 -19.37
N ARG A 419 -7.66 -17.47 -18.10
CA ARG A 419 -7.01 -18.48 -17.22
C ARG A 419 -7.73 -18.84 -15.90
N GLY A 420 -8.83 -18.18 -15.55
CA GLY A 420 -9.52 -18.36 -14.26
C GLY A 420 -10.22 -19.71 -14.05
N ARG A 421 -10.48 -20.51 -15.09
CA ARG A 421 -11.25 -21.76 -14.96
C ARG A 421 -10.45 -23.04 -14.78
N ARG A 422 -9.11 -23.01 -14.85
CA ARG A 422 -8.27 -24.23 -14.70
C ARG A 422 -7.25 -24.19 -13.55
N GLY A 423 -6.96 -23.01 -12.97
CA GLY A 423 -5.95 -22.88 -11.90
C GLY A 423 -6.48 -23.08 -10.49
N ALA A 424 -7.72 -22.68 -10.21
CA ALA A 424 -8.28 -22.67 -8.85
C ALA A 424 -8.51 -24.07 -8.25
N GLN A 425 -8.67 -25.11 -9.09
CA GLN A 425 -8.81 -26.50 -8.62
C GLN A 425 -7.47 -27.17 -8.26
N ALA A 426 -6.32 -26.62 -8.67
CA ALA A 426 -5.02 -27.25 -8.43
C ALA A 426 -4.32 -26.79 -7.14
N GLN A 427 -4.71 -25.65 -6.57
CA GLN A 427 -4.07 -25.11 -5.35
C GLN A 427 -4.78 -25.49 -4.05
N ILE A 428 -6.07 -25.84 -4.08
CA ILE A 428 -6.82 -26.24 -2.88
C ILE A 428 -6.48 -27.68 -2.42
N THR A 429 -5.89 -28.50 -3.29
CA THR A 429 -5.54 -29.90 -2.96
C THR A 429 -4.16 -30.07 -2.28
N ARG A 430 -3.39 -29.00 -2.05
CA ARG A 430 -2.05 -29.09 -1.43
C ARG A 430 -1.96 -28.60 0.01
N ILE A 431 -3.08 -28.24 0.64
CA ILE A 431 -3.14 -27.89 2.07
C ILE A 431 -4.15 -28.79 2.79
N ARG A 432 -4.03 -30.11 2.58
CA ARG A 432 -4.62 -31.13 3.45
C ARG A 432 -3.58 -32.17 3.79
#